data_AF-A0A818C099-F1
#
_entry.id   AF-A0A818C099-F1
#
_cell.length_a   1.000
_cell.length_b   1.000
_cell.length_c   1.000
_cell.angle_alpha   90.00
_cell.angle_beta   90.00
_cell.angle_gamma   90.00
#
_symmetry.space_group_name_H-M   'P 1'
#
loop_
_entity.id
_entity.type
_entity.pdbx_description
1 polymer ?
#
loop_
_entity_poly.entity_id
_entity_poly.type
_entity_poly.pdbx_seq_one_letter_code
_entity_poly.pdbx_strand_id
1 'polypeptide(L)'
;MRIELKRLRTLLNSKADNVMNLETRRLQLQTAIKERRSEISIHQSTLRQQLRDEEGKTNEISAQLHDRITKIEKLKKRYEIVNISMAPPEGVSEEETSQTYYVIKAAQEKEELQREGDELDAKNRKAEQELLALQNTLRIINSGNNQTKQSFKKLPDSSDEISRLEELEEQSRHLMDKVRTKRRKVEDMKNDLKVMSY
;
A
#
# COMPACT_ATOMS: atom_id res chain seq x y z
N MET A 1 -69.97 82.24 -81.42
CA MET A 1 -70.73 81.11 -80.85
C MET A 1 -70.16 79.71 -81.11
N ARG A 2 -70.24 79.09 -82.30
CA ARG A 2 -69.80 77.67 -82.46
C ARG A 2 -68.31 77.42 -82.13
N ILE A 3 -67.42 78.35 -82.47
CA ILE A 3 -65.98 78.23 -82.20
C ILE A 3 -65.68 78.36 -80.70
N GLU A 4 -66.36 79.26 -79.99
CA GLU A 4 -66.21 79.45 -78.54
C GLU A 4 -66.70 78.23 -77.77
N LEU A 5 -67.84 77.65 -78.16
CA LEU A 5 -68.33 76.40 -77.57
C LEU A 5 -67.34 75.24 -77.76
N LYS A 6 -66.70 75.14 -78.94
CA LYS A 6 -65.67 74.14 -79.19
C LYS A 6 -64.44 74.37 -78.30
N ARG A 7 -63.99 75.61 -78.13
CA ARG A 7 -62.87 75.98 -77.23
C ARG A 7 -63.17 75.66 -75.77
N LEU A 8 -64.36 76.00 -75.30
CA LEU A 8 -64.81 75.68 -73.93
C LEU A 8 -64.89 74.17 -73.71
N ARG A 9 -65.38 73.41 -74.68
CA ARG A 9 -65.43 71.95 -74.60
C ARG A 9 -64.03 71.33 -74.56
N THR A 10 -63.09 71.81 -75.37
CA THR A 10 -61.69 71.32 -75.32
C THR A 10 -61.02 71.68 -74.00
N LEU A 11 -61.31 72.85 -73.43
CA LEU A 11 -60.80 73.26 -72.12
C LEU A 11 -61.41 72.40 -71.00
N LEU A 12 -62.70 72.11 -71.07
CA LEU A 12 -63.36 71.23 -70.10
C LEU A 12 -62.79 69.82 -70.15
N ASN A 13 -62.62 69.25 -71.36
CA ASN A 13 -62.02 67.94 -71.53
C ASN A 13 -60.57 67.90 -71.00
N SER A 14 -59.76 68.92 -71.30
CA SER A 14 -58.38 68.95 -70.78
C SER A 14 -58.33 69.08 -69.26
N LYS A 15 -59.28 69.81 -68.64
CA LYS A 15 -59.40 69.85 -67.18
C LYS A 15 -59.86 68.51 -66.60
N ALA A 16 -60.81 67.84 -67.25
CA ALA A 16 -61.24 66.49 -66.85
C ALA A 16 -60.09 65.48 -66.90
N ASP A 17 -59.30 65.49 -67.99
CA ASP A 17 -58.11 64.63 -68.13
C ASP A 17 -57.06 64.93 -67.04
N ASN A 18 -56.84 66.21 -66.72
CA ASN A 18 -55.94 66.60 -65.63
C ASN A 18 -56.41 66.09 -64.27
N VAL A 19 -57.70 66.21 -63.97
CA VAL A 19 -58.28 65.69 -62.72
C VAL A 19 -58.13 64.16 -62.67
N MET A 20 -58.45 63.46 -63.75
CA MET A 20 -58.31 61.99 -63.84
C MET A 20 -56.86 61.55 -63.62
N ASN A 21 -55.88 62.26 -64.21
CA ASN A 21 -54.46 61.98 -64.02
C ASN A 21 -54.00 62.23 -62.58
N LEU A 22 -54.47 63.32 -61.96
CA LEU A 22 -54.19 63.61 -60.55
C LEU A 22 -54.80 62.56 -59.61
N GLU A 23 -56.02 62.12 -59.87
CA GLU A 23 -56.66 61.05 -59.10
C GLU A 23 -55.92 59.72 -59.24
N THR A 24 -55.52 59.37 -60.46
CA THR A 24 -54.72 58.16 -60.73
C THR A 24 -53.40 58.20 -59.97
N ARG A 25 -52.68 59.33 -60.02
CA ARG A 25 -51.41 59.50 -59.31
C ARG A 25 -51.60 59.49 -57.79
N ARG A 26 -52.69 60.08 -57.28
CA ARG A 26 -53.05 60.03 -55.85
C ARG A 26 -53.25 58.59 -55.38
N LEU A 27 -53.99 57.79 -56.15
CA LEU A 27 -54.23 56.37 -55.83
C LEU A 27 -52.94 55.55 -55.87
N GLN A 28 -52.10 55.75 -56.89
CA GLN A 28 -50.79 55.09 -56.98
C GLN A 28 -49.91 55.40 -55.76
N LEU A 29 -49.82 56.68 -55.36
CA LEU A 29 -49.08 57.08 -54.16
C LEU A 29 -49.67 56.48 -52.89
N GLN A 30 -50.99 56.43 -52.76
CA GLN A 30 -51.66 55.83 -51.61
C GLN A 30 -51.36 54.33 -51.48
N THR A 31 -51.37 53.60 -52.61
CA THR A 31 -51.00 52.18 -52.64
C THR A 31 -49.53 51.98 -52.27
N ALA A 32 -48.62 52.75 -52.88
CA ALA A 32 -47.19 52.68 -52.58
C ALA A 32 -46.88 52.98 -51.10
N ILE A 33 -47.56 53.97 -50.50
CA ILE A 33 -47.42 54.26 -49.06
C ILE A 33 -47.93 53.09 -48.22
N LYS A 34 -49.04 52.46 -48.59
CA LYS A 34 -49.60 51.31 -47.86
C LYS A 34 -48.66 50.11 -47.91
N GLU A 35 -48.13 49.79 -49.09
CA GLU A 35 -47.13 48.73 -49.28
C GLU A 35 -45.89 49.01 -48.45
N ARG A 36 -45.34 50.24 -48.54
CA ARG A 36 -44.14 50.60 -47.79
C ARG A 36 -44.35 50.54 -46.27
N ARG A 37 -45.53 50.92 -45.76
CA ARG A 37 -45.88 50.78 -44.35
C ARG A 37 -45.95 49.31 -43.93
N SER A 38 -46.50 48.44 -44.78
CA SER A 38 -46.56 47.00 -44.52
C SER A 38 -45.15 46.39 -44.48
N GLU A 39 -44.29 46.74 -45.42
CA GLU A 39 -42.89 46.31 -45.44
C GLU A 39 -42.15 46.73 -44.17
N ILE A 40 -42.27 48.00 -43.76
CA ILE A 40 -41.66 48.52 -42.54
C ILE A 40 -42.17 47.73 -41.31
N SER A 41 -43.46 47.43 -41.25
CA SER A 41 -44.04 46.65 -40.16
C SER A 41 -43.46 45.23 -40.08
N ILE A 42 -43.31 44.56 -41.22
CA ILE A 42 -42.70 43.22 -41.29
C ILE A 42 -41.23 43.29 -40.86
N HIS A 43 -40.46 44.25 -41.37
CA HIS A 43 -39.05 44.42 -40.98
C HIS A 43 -38.89 44.71 -39.49
N GLN A 44 -39.76 45.53 -38.90
CA GLN A 44 -39.77 45.78 -37.47
C GLN A 44 -40.06 44.49 -36.68
N SER A 45 -41.01 43.67 -37.14
CA SER A 45 -41.30 42.38 -36.51
C SER A 45 -40.12 41.42 -36.59
N THR A 46 -39.45 41.36 -37.74
CA THR A 46 -38.26 40.51 -37.94
C THR A 46 -37.11 40.96 -37.04
N LEU A 47 -36.83 42.27 -36.95
CA LEU A 47 -35.79 42.80 -36.07
C LEU A 47 -36.08 42.50 -34.59
N ARG A 48 -37.34 42.61 -34.16
CA ARG A 48 -37.74 42.22 -32.79
C ARG A 48 -37.53 40.73 -32.54
N GLN A 49 -37.80 39.88 -33.53
CA GLN A 49 -37.54 38.45 -33.39
C GLN A 49 -36.04 38.17 -33.27
N GLN A 50 -35.22 38.77 -34.14
CA GLN A 50 -33.76 38.64 -34.08
C GLN A 50 -33.19 39.09 -32.74
N LEU A 51 -33.70 40.21 -32.19
CA LEU A 51 -33.30 40.67 -30.86
C LEU A 51 -33.59 39.61 -29.78
N ARG A 52 -34.80 39.02 -29.78
CA ARG A 52 -35.16 37.96 -28.83
C ARG A 52 -34.30 36.71 -28.98
N ASP A 53 -33.98 36.33 -30.21
CA ASP A 53 -33.13 35.16 -30.48
C ASP A 53 -31.70 35.40 -29.97
N GLU A 54 -31.14 36.59 -30.19
CA GLU A 54 -29.81 36.95 -29.68
C GLU A 54 -29.76 37.09 -28.15
N GLU A 55 -30.81 37.64 -27.52
CA GLU A 55 -30.97 37.64 -26.06
C GLU A 55 -31.01 36.21 -25.51
N GLY A 56 -31.73 35.30 -26.18
CA GLY A 56 -31.76 33.88 -25.85
C GLY A 56 -30.38 33.23 -25.88
N LYS A 57 -29.62 33.44 -26.96
CA LYS A 57 -28.23 32.93 -27.09
C LYS A 57 -27.32 33.51 -26.00
N THR A 58 -27.45 34.79 -25.70
CA THR A 58 -26.65 35.46 -24.66
C THR A 58 -26.92 34.84 -23.28
N ASN A 59 -28.19 34.58 -22.97
CA ASN A 59 -28.59 33.91 -21.74
C ASN A 59 -28.08 32.47 -21.68
N GLU A 60 -28.15 31.72 -22.79
CA GLU A 60 -27.64 30.36 -22.87
C GLU A 60 -26.12 30.30 -22.63
N ILE A 61 -25.35 31.15 -23.31
CA ILE A 61 -23.90 31.25 -23.13
C ILE A 61 -23.56 31.64 -21.68
N SER A 62 -24.33 32.54 -21.08
CA SER A 62 -24.14 32.96 -19.69
C SER A 62 -24.37 31.82 -18.70
N ALA A 63 -25.40 30.99 -18.93
CA ALA A 63 -25.65 29.80 -18.14
C ALA A 63 -24.51 28.78 -18.27
N GLN A 64 -24.06 28.51 -19.50
CA GLN A 64 -22.92 27.62 -19.75
C GLN A 64 -21.63 28.14 -19.08
N LEU A 65 -21.38 29.44 -19.12
CA LEU A 65 -20.24 30.06 -18.44
C LEU A 65 -20.31 29.83 -16.93
N HIS A 66 -21.48 30.03 -16.31
CA HIS A 66 -21.68 29.78 -14.90
C HIS A 66 -21.41 28.32 -14.52
N ASP A 67 -21.91 27.36 -15.32
CA ASP A 67 -21.64 25.93 -15.13
C ASP A 67 -20.15 25.60 -15.24
N ARG A 68 -19.43 26.24 -16.17
CA ARG A 68 -17.97 26.06 -16.31
C ARG A 68 -17.22 26.64 -15.10
N ILE A 69 -17.62 27.82 -14.61
CA ILE A 69 -17.04 28.44 -13.43
C ILE A 69 -17.23 27.53 -12.20
N THR A 70 -18.44 27.05 -11.95
CA THR A 70 -18.70 26.14 -10.81
C THR A 70 -17.93 24.83 -10.93
N LYS A 71 -17.74 24.29 -12.15
CA LYS A 71 -16.89 23.12 -12.38
C LYS A 71 -15.41 23.40 -12.06
N ILE A 72 -14.90 24.56 -12.46
CA ILE A 72 -13.52 24.99 -12.15
C ILE A 72 -13.34 25.13 -10.64
N GLU A 73 -14.29 25.76 -9.93
CA GLU A 73 -14.23 25.91 -8.47
C GLU A 73 -14.21 24.56 -7.76
N LYS A 74 -15.03 23.60 -8.20
CA LYS A 74 -15.02 22.23 -7.66
C LYS A 74 -13.66 21.56 -7.87
N LEU A 75 -13.05 21.72 -9.06
CA LEU A 75 -11.72 21.18 -9.36
C LEU A 75 -10.63 21.85 -8.52
N LYS A 76 -10.68 23.17 -8.34
CA LYS A 76 -9.75 23.90 -7.46
C LYS A 76 -9.83 23.40 -6.03
N LYS A 77 -11.04 23.30 -5.45
CA LYS A 77 -11.24 22.76 -4.10
C LYS A 77 -10.73 21.32 -3.97
N ARG A 78 -10.98 20.47 -4.97
CA ARG A 78 -10.48 19.09 -4.98
C ARG A 78 -8.95 19.05 -5.04
N TYR A 79 -8.34 19.88 -5.88
CA TYR A 79 -6.89 20.00 -5.97
C TYR A 79 -6.29 20.46 -4.64
N GLU A 80 -6.88 21.48 -4.00
CA GLU A 80 -6.46 21.97 -2.69
C GLU A 80 -6.54 20.86 -1.62
N ILE A 81 -7.63 20.10 -1.56
CA ILE A 81 -7.76 18.95 -0.65
C ILE A 81 -6.67 17.91 -0.91
N VAL A 82 -6.42 17.56 -2.18
CA VAL A 82 -5.36 16.61 -2.54
C VAL A 82 -3.99 17.15 -2.11
N ASN A 83 -3.72 18.43 -2.38
CA ASN A 83 -2.46 19.06 -2.04
C ASN A 83 -2.24 19.11 -0.52
N ILE A 84 -3.27 19.43 0.26
CA ILE A 84 -3.21 19.38 1.74
C ILE A 84 -3.01 17.94 2.22
N SER A 85 -3.71 16.97 1.65
CA SER A 85 -3.56 15.55 2.04
C SER A 85 -2.21 14.94 1.68
N MET A 86 -1.56 15.48 0.65
CA MET A 86 -0.21 15.09 0.20
C MET A 86 0.87 16.05 0.69
N ALA A 87 0.51 17.09 1.45
CA ALA A 87 1.45 18.04 1.99
C ALA A 87 2.39 17.32 2.97
N PRO A 88 3.70 17.53 2.88
CA PRO A 88 4.62 16.99 3.86
C PRO A 88 4.31 17.56 5.26
N PRO A 89 4.63 16.82 6.33
CA PRO A 89 4.60 17.36 7.68
C PRO A 89 5.46 18.64 7.79
N GLU A 90 5.00 19.60 8.59
CA GLU A 90 5.63 20.93 8.76
C GLU A 90 7.16 20.85 8.90
N GLY A 91 7.87 21.51 7.98
CA GLY A 91 9.34 21.64 8.02
C GLY A 91 10.09 21.29 6.73
N VAL A 92 9.42 20.75 5.70
CA VAL A 92 10.03 20.44 4.38
C VAL A 92 9.51 21.43 3.33
N SER A 93 10.42 22.15 2.66
CA SER A 93 10.11 23.21 1.68
C SER A 93 9.39 22.67 0.44
N GLU A 94 8.41 23.41 -0.08
CA GLU A 94 7.61 23.05 -1.27
C GLU A 94 8.46 22.70 -2.51
N GLU A 95 9.64 23.30 -2.66
CA GLU A 95 10.56 23.06 -3.78
C GLU A 95 11.19 21.65 -3.77
N GLU A 96 11.14 20.92 -2.65
CA GLU A 96 11.64 19.55 -2.51
C GLU A 96 10.52 18.49 -2.55
N THR A 97 9.26 18.88 -2.77
CA THR A 97 8.09 17.98 -2.64
C THR A 97 7.61 17.35 -3.95
N SER A 98 8.48 17.25 -4.96
CA SER A 98 8.15 16.52 -6.19
C SER A 98 7.88 15.04 -5.89
N GLN A 99 7.02 14.38 -6.66
CA GLN A 99 6.75 12.93 -6.57
C GLN A 99 8.04 12.11 -6.43
N THR A 100 9.12 12.58 -7.05
CA THR A 100 10.49 12.06 -6.95
C THR A 100 11.00 11.98 -5.51
N TYR A 101 10.75 12.98 -4.65
CA TYR A 101 11.17 12.96 -3.24
C TYR A 101 10.52 11.81 -2.47
N TYR A 102 9.21 11.64 -2.60
CA TYR A 102 8.51 10.54 -1.92
C TYR A 102 8.96 9.18 -2.43
N VAL A 103 9.26 9.05 -3.73
CA VAL A 103 9.83 7.83 -4.31
C VAL A 103 11.25 7.58 -3.77
N ILE A 104 12.10 8.60 -3.68
CA ILE A 104 13.46 8.49 -3.13
C ILE A 104 13.41 8.12 -1.66
N LYS A 105 12.58 8.79 -0.86
CA LYS A 105 12.42 8.51 0.56
C LYS A 105 11.94 7.08 0.81
N ALA A 106 10.92 6.63 0.08
CA ALA A 106 10.46 5.25 0.16
C ALA A 106 11.53 4.23 -0.26
N ALA A 107 12.36 4.56 -1.25
CA ALA A 107 13.49 3.73 -1.65
C ALA A 107 14.60 3.68 -0.57
N GLN A 108 14.87 4.80 0.11
CA GLN A 108 15.82 4.88 1.22
C GLN A 108 15.35 4.06 2.42
N GLU A 109 14.09 4.24 2.86
CA GLU A 109 13.51 3.48 3.97
C GLU A 109 13.52 1.97 3.67
N LYS A 110 13.25 1.57 2.42
CA LYS A 110 13.32 0.16 2.00
C LYS A 110 14.74 -0.40 2.10
N GLU A 111 15.75 0.35 1.67
CA GLU A 111 17.15 -0.04 1.75
C GLU A 111 17.63 -0.15 3.20
N GLU A 112 17.23 0.77 4.07
CA GLU A 112 17.53 0.72 5.50
C GLU A 112 16.95 -0.53 6.17
N LEU A 113 15.67 -0.83 5.92
CA LEU A 113 15.01 -2.05 6.39
C LEU A 113 15.69 -3.31 5.86
N GLN A 114 16.16 -3.28 4.62
CA GLN A 114 16.86 -4.42 4.02
C GLN A 114 18.22 -4.66 4.69
N ARG A 115 18.97 -3.60 5.01
CA ARG A 115 20.22 -3.74 5.79
C ARG A 115 19.98 -4.26 7.20
N GLU A 116 18.95 -3.77 7.88
CA GLU A 116 18.59 -4.29 9.21
C GLU A 116 18.20 -5.78 9.13
N GLY A 117 17.44 -6.16 8.09
CA GLY A 117 17.12 -7.55 7.79
C GLY A 117 18.37 -8.41 7.58
N ASP A 118 19.32 -7.95 6.76
CA ASP A 118 20.58 -8.66 6.50
C ASP A 118 21.43 -8.82 7.78
N GLU A 119 21.47 -7.80 8.65
CA GLU A 119 22.19 -7.87 9.93
C GLU A 119 21.53 -8.88 10.89
N LEU A 120 20.20 -8.88 10.97
CA LEU A 120 19.45 -9.85 11.77
C LEU A 120 19.63 -11.27 11.23
N ASP A 121 19.62 -11.48 9.92
CA ASP A 121 19.89 -12.77 9.29
C ASP A 121 21.32 -13.26 9.55
N ALA A 122 22.30 -12.36 9.58
CA ALA A 122 23.67 -12.70 9.96
C ALA A 122 23.77 -13.13 11.43
N LYS A 123 23.09 -12.41 12.34
CA LYS A 123 23.00 -12.78 13.77
C LYS A 123 22.30 -14.13 13.96
N ASN A 124 21.22 -14.38 13.22
CA ASN A 124 20.46 -15.63 13.31
C ASN A 124 21.31 -16.81 12.85
N ARG A 125 22.00 -16.70 11.70
CA ARG A 125 22.93 -17.73 11.22
C ARG A 125 24.05 -18.05 12.22
N LYS A 126 24.59 -17.02 12.89
CA LYS A 126 25.60 -17.24 13.94
C LYS A 126 25.03 -17.99 15.13
N ALA A 127 23.83 -17.59 15.59
CA ALA A 127 23.14 -18.27 16.70
C ALA A 127 22.80 -19.74 16.36
N GLU A 128 22.39 -20.03 15.13
CA GLU A 128 22.16 -21.40 14.65
C GLU A 128 23.43 -22.25 14.68
N GLN A 129 24.57 -21.70 14.25
CA GLN A 129 25.86 -22.39 14.33
C GLN A 129 26.28 -22.66 15.79
N GLU A 130 26.07 -21.69 16.68
CA GLU A 130 26.32 -21.86 18.12
C GLU A 130 25.43 -22.93 18.73
N LEU A 131 24.13 -22.98 18.37
CA LEU A 131 23.21 -24.04 18.79
C LEU A 131 23.66 -25.42 18.31
N LEU A 132 24.09 -25.54 17.05
CA LEU A 132 24.62 -26.79 16.52
C LEU A 132 25.89 -27.24 17.27
N ALA A 133 26.81 -26.31 17.56
CA ALA A 133 28.00 -26.60 18.34
C ALA A 133 27.66 -27.05 19.78
N LEU A 134 26.70 -26.39 20.43
CA LEU A 134 26.21 -26.76 21.76
C LEU A 134 25.53 -28.14 21.76
N GLN A 135 24.71 -28.44 20.74
CA GLN A 135 24.08 -29.75 20.59
C GLN A 135 25.13 -30.86 20.43
N ASN A 136 26.17 -30.64 19.61
CA ASN A 136 27.28 -31.58 19.46
C ASN A 136 28.02 -31.80 20.79
N THR A 137 28.26 -30.73 21.54
CA THR A 137 28.93 -30.78 22.84
C THR A 137 28.10 -31.57 23.85
N LEU A 138 26.78 -31.32 23.90
CA LEU A 138 25.84 -32.04 24.76
C LEU A 138 25.80 -33.53 24.42
N ARG A 139 25.83 -33.89 23.14
CA ARG A 139 25.90 -35.29 22.69
C ARG A 139 27.18 -35.97 23.18
N ILE A 140 28.34 -35.31 23.08
CA ILE A 140 29.62 -35.84 23.57
C ILE A 140 29.58 -36.03 25.09
N ILE A 141 29.13 -35.01 25.83
CA ILE A 141 29.02 -35.07 27.30
C ILE A 141 28.07 -36.18 27.73
N ASN A 142 26.91 -36.33 27.08
CA ASN A 142 25.97 -37.41 27.38
C ASN A 142 26.55 -38.80 27.09
N SER A 143 27.31 -38.94 26.00
CA SER A 143 28.03 -40.19 25.70
C SER A 143 29.05 -40.51 26.79
N GLY A 144 29.87 -39.52 27.19
CA GLY A 144 30.85 -39.68 28.27
C GLY A 144 30.19 -40.00 29.61
N ASN A 145 29.13 -39.29 29.97
CA ASN A 145 28.35 -39.55 31.19
C ASN A 145 27.74 -40.96 31.19
N ASN A 146 27.22 -41.43 30.05
CA ASN A 146 26.71 -42.79 29.93
C ASN A 146 27.81 -43.83 30.07
N GLN A 147 28.99 -43.60 29.49
CA GLN A 147 30.15 -44.48 29.62
C GLN A 147 30.65 -44.55 31.07
N THR A 148 30.74 -43.40 31.74
CA THR A 148 31.09 -43.30 33.17
C THR A 148 30.04 -44.00 34.04
N LYS A 149 28.75 -43.80 33.76
CA LYS A 149 27.68 -44.56 34.45
C LYS A 149 27.82 -46.05 34.23
N GLN A 150 28.16 -46.50 33.02
CA GLN A 150 28.39 -47.91 32.74
C GLN A 150 29.64 -48.45 33.46
N SER A 151 30.73 -47.70 33.53
CA SER A 151 31.94 -48.11 34.26
C SER A 151 31.74 -48.21 35.77
N PHE A 152 30.81 -47.43 36.33
CA PHE A 152 30.43 -47.50 37.75
C PHE A 152 29.24 -48.43 38.04
N LYS A 153 28.64 -49.08 37.03
CA LYS A 153 27.66 -50.13 37.31
C LYS A 153 28.42 -51.29 37.96
N LYS A 154 28.00 -51.66 39.17
CA LYS A 154 28.47 -52.89 39.82
C LYS A 154 28.31 -54.05 38.84
N LEU A 155 29.33 -54.91 38.75
CA LEU A 155 29.19 -56.18 38.07
C LEU A 155 27.96 -56.89 38.64
N PRO A 156 27.11 -57.48 37.79
CA PRO A 156 25.95 -58.23 38.29
C PRO A 156 26.45 -59.33 39.23
N ASP A 157 25.74 -59.58 40.33
CA ASP A 157 26.09 -60.55 41.38
C ASP A 157 26.25 -62.01 40.86
N SER A 158 25.98 -62.25 39.58
CA SER A 158 26.14 -63.52 38.85
C SER A 158 27.40 -63.57 37.97
N SER A 159 28.30 -62.58 38.07
CA SER A 159 29.55 -62.54 37.30
C SER A 159 30.52 -63.62 37.79
N ASP A 160 31.10 -64.39 36.86
CA ASP A 160 32.16 -65.39 37.14
C ASP A 160 33.32 -64.81 37.98
N GLU A 161 33.56 -63.50 37.88
CA GLU A 161 34.61 -62.81 38.64
C GLU A 161 34.27 -62.71 40.13
N ILE A 162 32.99 -62.59 40.50
CA ILE A 162 32.54 -62.57 41.89
C ILE A 162 32.65 -63.97 42.49
N SER A 163 32.21 -65.00 41.76
CA SER A 163 32.41 -66.39 42.20
C SER A 163 33.89 -66.72 42.38
N ARG A 164 34.76 -66.23 41.47
CA ARG A 164 36.21 -66.41 41.59
C ARG A 164 36.81 -65.64 42.76
N LEU A 165 36.26 -64.47 43.11
CA LEU A 165 36.64 -63.72 44.30
C LEU A 165 36.26 -64.50 45.57
N GLU A 166 35.04 -65.03 45.64
CA GLU A 166 34.56 -65.83 46.76
C GLU A 166 35.41 -67.09 46.97
N GLU A 167 35.74 -67.81 45.89
CA GLU A 167 36.64 -68.96 45.92
C GLU A 167 38.04 -68.58 46.44
N LEU A 168 38.61 -67.45 45.99
CA LEU A 168 39.91 -66.98 46.44
C LEU A 168 39.88 -66.56 47.92
N GLU A 169 38.79 -65.94 48.38
CA GLU A 169 38.61 -65.62 49.79
C GLU A 169 38.51 -66.87 50.67
N GLU A 170 37.76 -67.89 50.24
CA GLU A 170 37.70 -69.17 50.95
C GLU A 170 39.06 -69.87 51.00
N GLN A 171 39.80 -69.88 49.90
CA GLN A 171 41.16 -70.41 49.87
C GLN A 171 42.08 -69.64 50.83
N SER A 172 41.97 -68.32 50.87
CA SER A 172 42.73 -67.47 51.80
C SER A 172 42.37 -67.78 53.26
N ARG A 173 41.07 -67.89 53.59
CA ARG A 173 40.60 -68.31 54.93
C ARG A 173 41.17 -69.67 55.31
N HIS A 174 41.11 -70.64 54.40
CA HIS A 174 41.62 -71.99 54.65
C HIS A 174 43.14 -72.02 54.85
N LEU A 175 43.90 -71.23 54.08
CA LEU A 175 45.34 -71.09 54.25
C LEU A 175 45.69 -70.39 55.58
N MET A 176 44.94 -69.36 55.98
CA MET A 176 45.11 -68.71 57.29
C MET A 176 44.86 -69.68 58.44
N ASP A 177 43.83 -70.52 58.37
CA ASP A 177 43.57 -71.54 59.38
C ASP A 177 44.66 -72.63 59.42
N LYS A 178 45.19 -73.03 58.26
CA LYS A 178 46.36 -73.92 58.18
C LYS A 178 47.60 -73.29 58.81
N VAL A 179 47.85 -72.01 58.59
CA VAL A 179 48.95 -71.29 59.24
C VAL A 179 48.73 -71.21 60.74
N ARG A 180 47.52 -70.91 61.20
CA ARG A 180 47.15 -70.84 62.62
C ARG A 180 47.35 -72.18 63.34
N THR A 181 46.88 -73.27 62.73
CA THR A 181 47.05 -74.63 63.27
C THR A 181 48.51 -75.07 63.26
N LYS A 182 49.27 -74.79 62.20
CA LYS A 182 50.72 -75.04 62.17
C LYS A 182 51.47 -74.24 63.23
N ARG A 183 51.13 -72.95 63.45
CA ARG A 183 51.70 -72.14 64.53
C ARG A 183 51.42 -72.73 65.90
N ARG A 184 50.19 -73.20 66.16
CA ARG A 184 49.86 -73.92 67.42
C ARG A 184 50.70 -75.17 67.59
N LYS A 185 50.81 -76.03 66.57
CA LYS A 185 51.66 -77.24 66.62
C LYS A 185 53.13 -76.94 66.89
N VAL A 186 53.66 -75.85 66.32
CA VAL A 186 55.03 -75.40 66.62
C VAL A 186 55.17 -74.96 68.07
N GLU A 187 54.17 -74.27 68.61
CA GLU A 187 54.17 -73.84 70.01
C GLU A 187 54.04 -75.03 70.98
N ASP A 188 53.18 -76.00 70.66
CA ASP A 188 53.03 -77.25 71.42
C ASP A 188 54.33 -78.05 71.40
N MET A 189 54.96 -78.24 70.24
CA MET A 189 56.28 -78.90 70.14
C MET A 189 57.38 -78.15 70.90
N LYS A 190 57.35 -76.81 70.93
CA LYS A 190 58.27 -76.01 71.76
C LYS A 190 58.01 -76.20 73.25
N ASN A 191 56.75 -76.35 73.66
CA ASN A 191 56.39 -76.61 75.04
C ASN A 191 56.75 -78.04 75.45
N ASP A 192 56.55 -79.04 74.59
CA ASP A 192 56.98 -80.42 74.82
C ASP A 192 58.50 -80.53 74.95
N LEU A 193 59.26 -79.81 74.10
CA LEU A 193 60.72 -79.68 74.22
C LEU A 193 61.16 -79.03 75.55
N LYS A 194 60.36 -78.11 76.10
CA LYS A 194 60.61 -77.50 77.41
C LYS A 194 60.27 -78.44 78.57
N VAL A 195 59.22 -79.27 78.45
CA VAL A 195 58.80 -80.24 79.46
C VAL A 195 59.73 -81.46 79.50
N MET A 196 60.33 -81.86 78.39
CA MET A 196 61.35 -82.92 78.30
C MET A 196 62.76 -82.46 78.74
N SER A 197 62.92 -81.18 79.09
CA SER A 197 64.19 -80.54 79.50
C SER A 197 64.26 -80.25 81.01
N TYR A 198 63.32 -80.78 81.81
CA TYR A 198 63.36 -80.82 83.28
C TYR A 198 63.41 -82.27 83.75
#